data_AF-A0A7Y1VMQ9-F1
#
_entry.id   AF-A0A7Y1VMQ9-F1
#
_cell.length_a   1.000
_cell.length_b   1.000
_cell.length_c   1.000
_cell.angle_alpha   90.00
_cell.angle_beta   90.00
_cell.angle_gamma   90.00
#
_symmetry.space_group_name_H-M   'P 1'
#
loop_
_entity.id
_entity.type
_entity.pdbx_description
1 polymer ?
#
loop_
_entity_poly.entity_id
_entity_poly.type
_entity_poly.pdbx_seq_one_letter_code
_entity_poly.pdbx_strand_id
1 'polypeptide(L)' 'MQKFLLLKEFYLEAFRNLGHILLTKYFKLFFWFCFAMLLVVMYAFSYRIATGFVFD' A
#
# COMPACT_ATOMS: atom_id res chain seq x y z
N MET A 1 1.85 -3.37 40.89
CA MET A 1 0.69 -3.61 40.00
C MET A 1 0.30 -2.37 39.18
N GLN A 2 0.26 -1.15 39.75
CA GLN A 2 -0.19 0.05 39.01
C GLN A 2 0.69 0.47 37.81
N LYS A 3 2.01 0.27 37.87
CA LYS A 3 2.92 0.59 36.76
C LYS A 3 2.66 -0.28 35.51
N PHE A 4 2.24 -1.53 35.70
CA PHE A 4 1.89 -2.44 34.61
C PHE A 4 0.57 -2.05 33.93
N LEU A 5 -0.39 -1.54 34.69
CA LEU A 5 -1.66 -1.03 34.16
C LEU A 5 -1.43 0.19 33.25
N LEU A 6 -0.60 1.14 33.70
CA LEU A 6 -0.24 2.33 32.91
C LEU A 6 0.50 1.98 31.61
N LEU A 7 1.41 1.00 31.66
CA LEU A 7 2.14 0.54 30.47
C LEU A 7 1.23 -0.12 29.43
N LYS A 8 0.24 -0.89 29.89
CA LYS A 8 -0.76 -1.54 29.03
C LYS A 8 -1.66 -0.51 28.35
N GLU A 9 -2.10 0.50 29.08
CA GLU A 9 -2.92 1.58 28.54
C GLU A 9 -2.16 2.38 27.48
N PHE A 10 -0.91 2.74 27.77
CA PHE A 10 -0.05 3.44 26.80
C PHE A 10 0.19 2.60 25.54
N TYR A 11 0.42 1.29 25.69
CA TYR A 11 0.61 0.38 24.56
C TYR A 11 -0.65 0.29 23.69
N LEU A 12 -1.84 0.16 24.30
CA LEU A 12 -3.11 0.12 23.55
C LEU A 12 -3.41 1.45 22.85
N GLU A 13 -3.18 2.58 23.51
CA GLU A 13 -3.35 3.92 22.95
C GLU A 13 -2.41 4.14 21.75
N ALA A 14 -1.13 3.81 21.92
CA ALA A 14 -0.12 3.92 20.88
C ALA A 14 -0.42 2.99 19.69
N PHE A 15 -0.83 1.74 19.94
CA PHE A 15 -1.15 0.79 18.87
C PHE A 15 -2.41 1.19 18.09
N ARG A 16 -3.43 1.73 18.77
CA ARG A 16 -4.64 2.27 18.15
C ARG A 16 -4.35 3.48 17.26
N ASN A 17 -3.47 4.38 17.71
CA ASN A 17 -3.06 5.54 16.93
C ASN A 17 -2.11 5.18 15.78
N LEU A 18 -1.19 4.23 16.00
CA LEU A 18 -0.30 3.69 14.99
C LEU A 18 -1.09 3.06 13.84
N GLY A 19 -2.08 2.23 14.14
CA GLY A 19 -2.94 1.61 13.13
C GLY A 19 -3.59 2.65 12.21
N HIS A 20 -4.16 3.72 12.76
CA HIS A 20 -4.79 4.79 11.97
C HIS A 20 -3.78 5.54 11.07
N ILE A 21 -2.60 5.86 11.61
CA ILE A 21 -1.56 6.60 10.87
C ILE A 21 -0.91 5.73 9.79
N LEU A 22 -0.58 4.48 10.13
CA LEU A 22 -0.02 3.51 9.18
C LEU A 22 -1.01 3.23 8.08
N LEU A 23 -2.25 2.84 8.39
CA LEU A 23 -3.25 2.55 7.35
C LEU A 23 -3.44 3.75 6.43
N THR A 24 -3.64 4.95 6.96
CA THR A 24 -3.96 6.12 6.13
C THR A 24 -2.82 6.46 5.16
N LYS A 25 -1.56 6.38 5.61
CA LYS A 25 -0.41 6.73 4.75
C LYS A 25 0.03 5.56 3.86
N TYR A 26 0.08 4.34 4.37
CA TYR A 26 0.48 3.17 3.58
C TYR A 26 -0.54 2.85 2.50
N PHE A 27 -1.84 2.88 2.78
CA PHE A 27 -2.85 2.60 1.75
C PHE A 27 -2.79 3.61 0.62
N LYS A 28 -2.52 4.90 0.91
CA LYS A 28 -2.36 5.92 -0.13
C LYS A 28 -1.15 5.63 -1.02
N LEU A 29 0.00 5.34 -0.42
CA LEU A 29 1.21 5.00 -1.20
C LEU A 29 1.03 3.71 -2.01
N PHE A 30 0.44 2.69 -1.39
CA PHE A 30 0.18 1.39 -2.02
C PHE A 30 -0.81 1.51 -3.18
N PHE A 31 -1.87 2.33 -3.02
CA PHE A 31 -2.80 2.62 -4.10
C PHE A 31 -2.10 3.28 -5.30
N TRP A 32 -1.27 4.29 -5.06
CA TRP A 32 -0.49 4.94 -6.12
C TRP A 32 0.50 3.98 -6.79
N PHE A 33 1.11 3.08 -6.03
CA PHE A 33 2.00 2.05 -6.56
C PHE A 33 1.26 1.06 -7.46
N CYS A 34 0.13 0.52 -7.01
CA CYS A 34 -0.71 -0.38 -7.81
C CYS A 34 -1.24 0.32 -9.06
N PHE A 35 -1.65 1.58 -8.96
CA PHE A 35 -2.10 2.37 -10.10
C PHE A 35 -0.99 2.58 -11.13
N ALA A 36 0.23 2.90 -10.68
CA ALA A 36 1.39 3.01 -11.56
C ALA A 36 1.73 1.67 -12.25
N MET A 37 1.70 0.55 -11.52
CA MET A 37 1.90 -0.77 -12.11
C MET A 37 0.85 -1.10 -13.17
N LEU A 38 -0.42 -0.75 -12.94
CA LEU A 38 -1.47 -0.93 -13.94
C LEU A 38 -1.18 -0.13 -15.22
N LEU A 39 -0.73 1.12 -15.11
CA LEU A 39 -0.36 1.93 -16.27
C LEU A 39 0.79 1.31 -17.08
N VAL A 40 1.78 0.72 -16.41
CA VAL A 40 2.88 0.01 -17.08
C VAL A 40 2.35 -1.18 -17.87
N VAL A 41 1.45 -1.98 -17.29
CA VAL A 41 0.83 -3.12 -17.98
C VAL A 41 -0.01 -2.64 -19.17
N MET A 42 -0.81 -1.59 -19.00
CA MET A 42 -1.59 -1.01 -20.09
C MET A 42 -0.71 -0.49 -21.22
N TYR A 43 0.41 0.16 -20.91
CA TYR A 43 1.38 0.60 -21.89
C TYR A 43 1.99 -0.57 -22.64
N ALA A 44 2.51 -1.58 -21.93
CA ALA A 44 3.12 -2.75 -22.54
C ALA A 44 2.12 -3.51 -23.43
N PHE A 45 0.86 -3.62 -22.99
CA PHE A 45 -0.22 -4.23 -23.75
C PHE A 45 -0.55 -3.43 -25.01
N SER A 46 -0.68 -2.10 -24.89
CA SER A 46 -0.94 -1.20 -26.02
C SER A 46 0.21 -1.20 -27.04
N TYR A 47 1.45 -1.19 -26.55
CA TYR A 47 2.65 -1.33 -27.37
C TYR A 47 2.61 -2.65 -28.13
N ARG A 48 2.28 -3.76 -27.44
CA ARG A 48 2.17 -5.08 -28.07
C ARG A 48 1.06 -5.16 -29.12
N ILE A 49 -0.08 -4.51 -28.89
CA ILE A 49 -1.14 -4.40 -29.89
C ILE A 49 -0.65 -3.60 -31.10
N ALA A 50 0.00 -2.46 -30.87
CA ALA A 50 0.41 -1.54 -31.93
C ALA A 50 1.56 -2.08 -32.79
N THR A 51 2.54 -2.76 -32.20
CA THR A 51 3.67 -3.32 -32.94
C THR A 51 3.35 -4.65 -33.61
N GLY A 52 2.16 -5.21 -33.37
CA GLY A 52 1.80 -6.56 -33.77
C GLY A 52 2.59 -7.62 -33.01
N PHE A 53 1.98 -8.75 -32.73
CA PHE A 53 2.74 -9.94 -32.39
C PHE A 53 3.56 -10.33 -33.65
N VAL A 54 4.87 -10.14 -33.61
CA VAL A 54 5.77 -10.94 -34.44
C VAL A 54 5.69 -12.35 -33.86
N PHE A 55 4.72 -13.13 -34.36
CA PHE A 55 4.71 -14.59 -34.23
C PHE A 55 5.71 -15.10 -35.28
N ASP A 56 7.00 -15.07 -34.94
CA ASP A 56 7.98 -15.98 -35.55
C ASP A 56 8.21 -17.12 -34.56
#